data_AF-A0A920E5V8-F1
#
_entry.id   AF-A0A920E5V8-F1
#
_cell.length_a   1.000
_cell.length_b   1.000
_cell.length_c   1.000
_cell.angle_alpha   90.00
_cell.angle_beta   90.00
_cell.angle_gamma   90.00
#
_symmetry.space_group_name_H-M   'P 1'
#
loop_
_entity.id
_entity.type
_entity.pdbx_description
1 polymer ?
#
loop_
_entity_poly.entity_id
_entity_poly.type
_entity_poly.pdbx_seq_one_letter_code
_entity_poly.pdbx_strand_id
1 'polypeptide(L)'
;MQFKEKNFTIVLIFAVFVIVGLYFYQFSERVKEVEKLEQKMTRVKVYEAYPSDFIKKINVFAKLYSEKEITILAEVDGTISEKKFPIGTKVYKDDLIITMTDTRKLLQLKESKDSLSAFKAILDEETRNYKMQFHFLKKI
;
A
#
# COMPACT_ATOMS: atom_id res chain seq x y z
N MET A 1 8.52 40.43 -108.10
CA MET A 1 8.73 39.28 -107.18
C MET A 1 7.61 39.27 -106.15
N GLN A 2 6.47 38.58 -106.38
CA GLN A 2 5.34 38.55 -105.43
C GLN A 2 4.81 37.12 -105.16
N PHE A 3 5.63 36.09 -105.39
CA PHE A 3 5.24 34.68 -105.19
C PHE A 3 5.75 34.06 -103.88
N LYS A 4 6.46 34.81 -103.03
CA LYS A 4 7.01 34.31 -101.75
C LYS A 4 6.20 34.68 -100.50
N GLU A 5 5.39 35.73 -100.53
CA GLU A 5 4.73 36.27 -99.31
C GLU A 5 3.48 35.48 -98.86
N LYS A 6 2.70 34.96 -99.81
CA LYS A 6 1.45 34.23 -99.52
C LYS A 6 1.67 32.85 -98.89
N ASN A 7 2.75 32.16 -99.27
CA ASN A 7 3.09 30.85 -98.70
C ASN A 7 3.75 31.01 -97.32
N PHE A 8 4.47 32.11 -97.10
CA PHE A 8 5.10 32.41 -95.81
C PHE A 8 4.07 32.72 -94.71
N THR A 9 2.99 33.44 -95.04
CA THR A 9 1.90 33.74 -94.10
C THR A 9 1.12 32.50 -93.67
N ILE A 10 0.88 31.55 -94.59
CA ILE A 10 0.21 30.28 -94.27
C ILE A 10 1.08 29.41 -93.34
N VAL A 11 2.39 29.35 -93.59
CA VAL A 11 3.33 28.61 -92.72
C VAL A 11 3.42 29.24 -91.33
N LEU A 12 3.36 30.57 -91.24
CA LEU A 12 3.41 31.28 -89.95
C LEU A 12 2.14 31.02 -89.11
N ILE A 13 0.96 31.00 -89.74
CA ILE A 13 -0.30 30.63 -89.07
C ILE A 13 -0.23 29.19 -88.56
N PHE A 14 0.30 28.26 -89.35
CA PHE A 14 0.45 26.86 -88.93
C PHE A 14 1.43 26.71 -87.76
N ALA A 15 2.54 27.44 -87.78
CA ALA A 15 3.50 27.46 -86.68
C ALA A 15 2.88 28.00 -85.38
N VAL A 16 2.10 29.08 -85.45
CA VAL A 16 1.38 29.63 -84.29
C VAL A 16 0.36 28.62 -83.75
N PHE A 17 -0.36 27.93 -84.64
CA PHE A 17 -1.33 26.91 -84.23
C PHE A 17 -0.67 25.73 -83.51
N VAL A 18 0.49 25.29 -83.98
CA VAL A 18 1.28 24.23 -83.33
C VAL A 18 1.80 24.68 -81.96
N ILE A 19 2.27 25.92 -81.84
CA ILE A 19 2.76 26.49 -80.56
C ILE A 19 1.62 26.58 -79.55
N VAL A 20 0.44 27.06 -79.97
CA VAL A 20 -0.75 27.15 -79.10
C VAL A 20 -1.24 25.76 -78.70
N GLY A 21 -1.26 24.80 -79.64
CA GLY A 21 -1.63 23.41 -79.35
C GLY A 21 -0.70 22.75 -78.34
N LEU A 22 0.62 22.94 -78.47
CA LEU A 22 1.61 22.45 -77.51
C LEU A 22 1.47 23.12 -76.14
N TYR A 23 1.16 24.43 -76.10
CA TYR A 23 0.92 25.16 -74.86
C TYR A 23 -0.29 24.60 -74.11
N PHE A 24 -1.42 24.40 -74.78
CA PHE A 24 -2.61 23.80 -74.17
C PHE A 24 -2.39 22.35 -73.73
N TYR A 25 -1.66 21.56 -74.53
CA TYR A 25 -1.33 20.18 -74.18
C TYR A 25 -0.52 20.12 -72.87
N GLN A 26 0.57 20.88 -72.79
CA GLN A 26 1.47 20.89 -71.64
C GLN A 26 0.81 21.48 -70.39
N PHE A 27 -0.09 22.47 -70.53
CA PHE A 27 -0.83 23.03 -69.40
C PHE A 27 -1.92 22.07 -68.90
N SER A 28 -2.57 21.33 -69.79
CA SER A 28 -3.62 20.37 -69.41
C SER A 28 -3.10 19.18 -68.59
N GLU A 29 -1.88 18.71 -68.89
CA GLU A 29 -1.24 17.65 -68.12
C GLU A 29 -0.89 18.13 -66.70
N ARG A 30 -0.38 19.37 -66.55
CA ARG A 30 -0.08 19.93 -65.22
C ARG A 30 -1.33 20.13 -64.37
N VAL A 31 -2.44 20.58 -64.96
CA VAL A 31 -3.71 20.75 -64.21
C VAL A 31 -4.22 19.41 -63.69
N LYS A 32 -4.18 18.35 -64.51
CA LYS A 32 -4.57 17.00 -64.08
C LYS A 32 -3.68 16.42 -62.97
N GLU A 33 -2.40 16.77 -62.97
CA GLU A 33 -1.44 16.31 -61.97
C GLU A 33 -1.64 17.02 -60.62
N VAL A 34 -1.92 18.33 -60.63
CA VAL A 34 -2.26 19.12 -59.44
C VAL A 34 -3.60 18.66 -58.84
N GLU A 35 -4.62 18.43 -59.68
CA GLU A 35 -5.94 17.98 -59.23
C GLU A 35 -5.88 16.56 -58.62
N LYS A 36 -5.02 15.69 -59.15
CA LYS A 36 -4.72 14.37 -58.54
C LYS A 36 -4.00 14.47 -57.20
N LEU A 37 -3.13 15.45 -57.02
CA LEU A 37 -2.41 15.66 -55.75
C LEU A 37 -3.36 16.18 -54.67
N GLU A 38 -4.29 17.08 -55.01
CA GLU A 38 -5.31 17.57 -54.07
C GLU A 38 -6.31 16.48 -53.66
N GLN A 39 -6.73 15.61 -54.59
CA GLN A 39 -7.62 14.48 -54.28
C GLN A 39 -6.99 13.42 -53.38
N LYS A 40 -5.66 13.35 -53.30
CA LYS A 40 -4.92 12.32 -52.55
C LYS A 40 -4.51 12.77 -51.14
N MET A 41 -5.00 13.91 -50.65
CA MET A 41 -4.79 14.32 -49.26
C MET A 41 -5.69 13.50 -48.33
N THR A 42 -5.16 12.37 -47.89
CA THR A 42 -5.81 11.49 -46.91
C THR A 42 -6.02 12.24 -45.60
N ARG A 43 -7.28 12.44 -45.21
CA ARG A 43 -7.64 13.20 -44.01
C ARG A 43 -7.25 12.41 -42.75
N VAL A 44 -6.17 12.82 -42.09
CA VAL A 44 -5.70 12.22 -40.83
C VAL A 44 -6.21 13.02 -39.65
N LYS A 45 -6.71 12.32 -38.63
CA LYS A 45 -7.04 12.94 -37.34
C LYS A 45 -5.75 13.13 -36.55
N VAL A 46 -5.37 14.38 -36.34
CA VAL A 46 -4.30 14.76 -35.41
C VAL A 46 -4.94 15.01 -34.06
N TYR A 47 -4.49 14.27 -33.04
CA TYR A 47 -4.89 14.48 -31.66
C TYR A 47 -3.76 15.21 -30.95
N GLU A 48 -4.04 16.41 -30.44
CA GLU A 48 -3.12 17.11 -29.55
C GLU A 48 -3.23 16.51 -28.15
N ALA A 49 -2.13 15.95 -27.65
CA ALA A 49 -2.08 15.41 -26.30
C ALA A 49 -1.74 16.55 -25.33
N TYR A 50 -2.70 16.91 -24.49
CA TYR A 50 -2.47 17.84 -23.38
C TYR A 50 -2.09 17.03 -22.13
N PRO A 51 -0.96 17.32 -21.48
CA PRO A 51 -0.59 16.64 -20.24
C PRO A 51 -1.61 17.00 -19.14
N SER A 52 -2.37 16.00 -18.71
CA SER A 52 -3.24 16.10 -17.54
C SER A 52 -2.66 15.31 -16.39
N ASP A 53 -2.84 15.79 -15.16
CA ASP A 53 -2.51 15.02 -13.96
C ASP A 53 -3.39 13.77 -13.88
N PHE A 54 -2.77 12.59 -14.02
CA PHE A 54 -3.46 11.32 -13.83
C PHE A 54 -2.97 10.65 -12.54
N ILE A 55 -3.91 10.29 -11.68
CA ILE A 55 -3.61 9.55 -10.44
C ILE A 55 -3.51 8.07 -10.80
N LYS A 56 -2.28 7.53 -10.90
CA LYS A 56 -2.07 6.08 -10.97
C LYS A 56 -2.26 5.48 -9.58
N LYS A 57 -3.40 4.81 -9.36
CA LYS A 57 -3.58 3.93 -8.20
C LYS A 57 -2.80 2.65 -8.44
N ILE A 58 -1.85 2.36 -7.56
CA ILE A 58 -1.09 1.11 -7.57
C ILE A 58 -1.74 0.20 -6.53
N ASN A 59 -2.21 -0.96 -6.98
CA ASN A 59 -2.72 -1.99 -6.08
C ASN A 59 -1.59 -2.97 -5.77
N VAL A 60 -1.24 -3.09 -4.50
CA VAL A 60 -0.24 -4.04 -4.01
C VAL A 60 -0.88 -5.04 -3.07
N PHE A 61 -0.45 -6.29 -3.14
CA PHE A 61 -0.81 -7.29 -2.15
C PHE A 61 0.06 -7.09 -0.91
N ALA A 62 -0.57 -6.76 0.20
CA ALA A 62 0.10 -6.64 1.50
C ALA A 62 -0.46 -7.69 2.47
N LYS A 63 0.40 -8.20 3.35
CA LYS A 63 -0.02 -8.96 4.53
C LYS A 63 -0.11 -7.99 5.70
N LEU A 64 -1.25 -7.96 6.38
CA LEU A 64 -1.45 -7.19 7.59
C LEU A 64 -1.00 -8.04 8.78
N TYR A 65 -0.29 -7.42 9.71
CA TYR A 65 0.10 -8.01 10.99
C TYR A 65 -0.54 -7.22 12.12
N SER A 66 -0.79 -7.89 13.24
CA SER A 66 -1.18 -7.18 14.46
C SER A 66 -0.04 -6.28 14.91
N GLU A 67 -0.34 -5.09 15.46
CA GLU A 67 0.67 -4.23 16.07
C GLU A 67 1.44 -4.95 17.19
N LYS A 68 0.73 -5.85 17.90
CA LYS A 68 1.29 -6.68 18.96
C LYS A 68 0.68 -8.08 18.91
N GLU A 69 1.54 -9.07 18.98
CA GLU A 69 1.17 -10.48 19.17
C GLU A 69 1.68 -10.91 20.54
N ILE A 70 0.77 -11.41 21.38
CA ILE A 70 1.09 -11.85 22.74
C ILE A 70 0.67 -13.31 22.85
N THR A 71 1.65 -14.17 23.09
CA THR A 71 1.41 -15.58 23.44
C THR A 71 1.47 -15.71 24.95
N ILE A 72 0.36 -16.13 25.57
CA ILE A 72 0.27 -16.31 27.01
C ILE A 72 0.73 -17.72 27.35
N LEU A 73 1.86 -17.81 28.05
CA LEU A 73 2.41 -19.06 28.56
C LEU A 73 2.02 -19.23 30.02
N ALA A 74 1.72 -20.46 30.43
CA ALA A 74 1.47 -20.75 31.84
C ALA A 74 2.77 -20.65 32.64
N GLU A 75 2.73 -19.97 33.79
CA GLU A 75 3.88 -19.87 34.70
C GLU A 75 4.08 -21.13 35.56
N VAL A 76 3.04 -21.96 35.69
CA VAL A 76 3.04 -23.15 36.54
C VAL A 76 2.56 -24.37 35.76
N ASP A 77 3.16 -25.52 36.09
CA ASP A 77 2.74 -26.82 35.58
C ASP A 77 1.59 -27.35 36.43
N GLY A 78 0.41 -27.53 35.85
CA GLY A 78 -0.76 -27.96 36.61
C GLY A 78 -1.92 -28.36 35.73
N THR A 79 -3.00 -28.81 36.37
CA THR A 79 -4.25 -29.13 35.66
C THR A 79 -5.06 -27.86 35.49
N ILE A 80 -5.64 -27.67 34.29
CA ILE A 80 -6.57 -26.57 34.04
C ILE A 80 -7.89 -26.87 34.74
N SER A 81 -8.25 -26.02 35.69
CA SER A 81 -9.48 -26.16 36.49
C SER A 81 -10.65 -25.43 35.84
N GLU A 82 -10.41 -24.23 35.32
CA GLU A 82 -11.45 -23.41 34.70
C GLU A 82 -10.90 -22.55 33.56
N LYS A 83 -11.68 -22.42 32.49
CA LYS A 83 -11.45 -21.45 31.42
C LYS A 83 -12.56 -20.40 31.46
N LYS A 84 -12.22 -19.16 31.80
CA LYS A 84 -13.22 -18.10 32.06
C LYS A 84 -13.76 -17.40 30.83
N PHE A 85 -13.03 -17.45 29.72
CA PHE A 85 -13.40 -16.75 28.49
C PHE A 85 -13.54 -17.70 27.29
N PRO A 86 -14.58 -17.55 26.45
CA PRO A 86 -14.66 -18.26 25.19
C PRO A 86 -13.62 -17.74 24.18
N ILE A 87 -13.32 -18.56 23.18
CA ILE A 87 -12.35 -18.21 22.13
C ILE A 87 -12.93 -17.09 21.26
N GLY A 88 -12.10 -16.10 20.90
CA GLY A 88 -12.50 -14.94 20.09
C GLY A 88 -13.05 -13.75 20.89
N THR A 89 -13.07 -13.86 22.22
CA THR A 89 -13.53 -12.77 23.10
C THR A 89 -12.42 -11.74 23.32
N LYS A 90 -12.80 -10.47 23.45
CA LYS A 90 -11.89 -9.41 23.87
C LYS A 90 -11.60 -9.54 25.36
N VAL A 91 -10.32 -9.53 25.72
CA VAL A 91 -9.83 -9.54 27.11
C VAL A 91 -9.00 -8.29 27.37
N TYR A 92 -8.97 -7.85 28.62
CA TYR A 92 -8.19 -6.72 29.08
C TYR A 92 -6.96 -7.19 29.85
N LYS A 93 -6.06 -6.24 30.11
CA LYS A 93 -4.89 -6.49 30.95
C LYS A 93 -5.36 -6.90 32.35
N ASP A 94 -4.70 -7.91 32.92
CA ASP A 94 -4.96 -8.45 34.26
C ASP A 94 -6.26 -9.28 34.38
N ASP A 95 -6.98 -9.54 33.28
CA ASP A 95 -8.09 -10.48 33.27
C ASP A 95 -7.60 -11.93 33.46
N LEU A 96 -8.26 -12.67 34.36
CA LEU A 96 -7.91 -14.05 34.65
C LEU A 96 -8.50 -15.00 33.61
N ILE A 97 -7.67 -15.45 32.66
CA ILE A 97 -8.13 -16.24 31.52
C ILE A 97 -8.33 -17.71 31.88
N ILE A 98 -7.36 -18.28 32.59
CA ILE A 98 -7.30 -19.70 32.94
C ILE A 98 -6.95 -19.81 34.41
N THR A 99 -7.72 -20.64 35.14
CA THR A 99 -7.38 -21.06 36.49
C THR A 99 -6.69 -22.41 36.41
N MET A 100 -5.48 -22.50 36.94
CA MET A 100 -4.72 -23.75 37.01
C MET A 100 -4.52 -24.15 38.47
N THR A 101 -4.49 -25.45 38.72
CA THR A 101 -4.20 -26.01 40.03
C THR A 101 -2.96 -26.87 39.95
N ASP A 102 -1.88 -26.41 40.60
CA ASP A 102 -0.67 -27.18 40.86
C ASP A 102 -0.60 -27.54 42.35
N THR A 103 -0.75 -28.83 42.63
CA THR A 103 -0.66 -29.38 43.98
C THR A 103 0.69 -29.09 44.66
N ARG A 104 1.79 -29.03 43.91
CA ARG A 104 3.13 -28.77 44.47
C ARG A 104 3.23 -27.35 44.98
N LYS A 105 2.76 -26.38 44.19
CA LYS A 105 2.73 -24.97 44.59
C LYS A 105 1.80 -24.71 45.76
N LEU A 106 0.65 -25.40 45.81
CA LEU A 106 -0.25 -25.32 46.96
C LEU A 106 0.40 -25.84 48.25
N LEU A 107 1.14 -26.96 48.18
CA LEU A 107 1.88 -27.48 49.33
C LEU A 107 3.00 -26.54 49.77
N GLN A 108 3.80 -26.02 48.84
CA GLN A 108 4.86 -25.03 49.12
C GLN A 108 4.29 -23.77 49.79
N LEU A 109 3.13 -23.29 49.32
CA LEU A 109 2.46 -22.14 49.90
C LEU A 109 2.02 -22.43 51.34
N LYS A 110 1.52 -23.64 51.61
CA LYS A 110 1.12 -24.07 52.95
C LYS A 110 2.33 -24.13 53.89
N GLU A 111 3.40 -24.80 53.49
CA GLU A 111 4.64 -24.90 54.27
C GLU A 111 5.24 -23.52 54.59
N SER A 112 5.22 -22.61 53.62
CA SER A 112 5.68 -21.23 53.80
C SER A 112 4.81 -20.45 54.78
N LYS A 113 3.48 -20.66 54.72
CA LYS A 113 2.52 -20.02 55.63
C LYS A 113 2.66 -20.55 57.06
N ASP A 114 2.85 -21.85 57.22
CA ASP A 114 3.06 -22.48 58.52
C ASP A 114 4.39 -21.97 59.13
N SER A 115 5.45 -21.91 58.34
CA SER A 115 6.74 -21.33 58.74
C SER A 115 6.61 -19.86 59.15
N LEU A 116 5.90 -19.05 58.36
CA LEU A 116 5.62 -17.64 58.68
C LEU A 116 4.88 -17.51 60.01
N SER A 117 3.91 -18.38 60.28
CA SER A 117 3.15 -18.36 61.53
C SER A 117 4.02 -18.68 62.75
N ALA A 118 4.95 -19.64 62.62
CA ALA A 118 5.89 -19.98 63.68
C ALA A 118 6.84 -18.82 63.98
N PHE A 119 7.43 -18.20 62.95
CA PHE A 119 8.30 -17.04 63.14
C PHE A 119 7.56 -15.85 63.73
N LYS A 120 6.31 -15.62 63.35
CA LYS A 120 5.48 -14.58 63.94
C LYS A 120 5.24 -14.81 65.43
N ALA A 121 4.95 -16.05 65.84
CA ALA A 121 4.74 -16.39 67.24
C ALA A 121 6.01 -16.15 68.09
N ILE A 122 7.18 -16.54 67.56
CA ILE A 122 8.47 -16.28 68.21
C ILE A 122 8.71 -14.78 68.35
N LEU A 123 8.49 -14.01 67.28
CA LEU A 123 8.65 -12.56 67.31
C LEU A 123 7.71 -11.89 68.33
N ASP A 124 6.46 -12.34 68.41
CA ASP A 124 5.48 -11.84 69.37
C ASP A 124 5.85 -12.20 70.83
N GLU A 125 6.50 -13.33 71.06
CA GLU A 125 7.05 -13.73 72.35
C GLU A 125 8.25 -12.87 72.73
N GLU A 126 9.24 -12.72 71.85
CA GLU A 126 10.42 -11.88 72.07
C GLU A 126 10.05 -10.42 72.32
N THR A 127 9.09 -9.88 71.56
CA THR A 127 8.59 -8.52 71.74
C THR A 127 7.95 -8.33 73.12
N ARG A 128 7.19 -9.33 73.59
CA ARG A 128 6.62 -9.33 74.94
C ARG A 128 7.69 -9.41 76.02
N ASN A 129 8.67 -10.29 75.85
CA ASN A 129 9.79 -10.44 76.77
C ASN A 129 10.59 -9.13 76.87
N TYR A 130 10.91 -8.50 75.75
CA TYR A 130 11.59 -7.20 75.72
C TYR A 130 10.79 -6.12 76.46
N LYS A 131 9.47 -6.03 76.21
CA LYS A 131 8.59 -5.06 76.90
C LYS A 131 8.54 -5.31 78.41
N MET A 132 8.50 -6.57 78.84
CA MET A 132 8.53 -6.94 80.26
C MET A 132 9.86 -6.55 80.89
N GLN A 133 10.99 -6.86 80.26
CA GLN A 133 12.32 -6.47 80.74
C GLN A 133 12.44 -4.95 80.88
N PHE A 134 11.99 -4.18 79.89
CA PHE A 134 11.98 -2.73 79.96
C PHE A 134 11.09 -2.19 81.10
N HIS A 135 9.94 -2.82 81.33
CA HIS A 135 9.08 -2.47 82.47
C HIS A 135 9.76 -2.72 83.82
N PHE A 136 10.45 -3.86 83.98
CA PHE A 136 11.20 -4.16 85.20
C PHE A 136 12.35 -3.17 85.44
N LEU A 137 13.11 -2.83 84.40
CA LEU A 137 14.22 -1.86 84.50
C LEU A 137 13.76 -0.45 84.87
N LYS A 138 12.54 -0.04 84.50
CA LYS A 138 11.98 1.29 84.82
C LYS A 138 11.38 1.39 86.23
N LYS A 139 11.24 0.26 86.94
CA LYS A 139 10.59 0.17 88.25
C LYS A 139 11.58 0.11 89.42
N ILE A 140 12.88 0.02 89.10
CA ILE A 140 14.03 0.19 90.01
C ILE A 140 14.41 1.67 89.99
#